data_AF-A0A7C0YGC6-F1
#
_entry.id   AF-A0A7C0YGC6-F1
#
_cell.length_a   1.000
_cell.length_b   1.000
_cell.length_c   1.000
_cell.angle_alpha   90.00
_cell.angle_beta   90.00
_cell.angle_gamma   90.00
#
_symmetry.space_group_name_H-M   'P 1'
#
loop_
_entity.id
_entity.type
_entity.pdbx_description
1 polymer ?
#
loop_
_entity_poly.entity_id
_entity_poly.type
_entity_poly.pdbx_seq_one_letter_code
_entity_poly.pdbx_strand_id
1 'polypeptide(L)'
;NRRLIFIPNKFLSAVSLSFKPLLKSDHIDIIPLNTIRNFKTSFGALIIEADKKYKYVVGTIYINGWVDALKKAMFMQVQTESMPNYPPPPPPPEYEASAPSSDNVALPPPPNLCPNCGAMVRPTDRFCPRCGYKLK
;
A
#
# COMPACT_ATOMS: atom_id res chain seq x y z
N ASN A 1 14.20 2.73 7.60
CA ASN A 1 13.42 2.20 8.74
C ASN A 1 12.36 3.22 9.18
N ARG A 2 11.23 3.32 8.47
CA ARG A 2 10.15 4.25 8.85
C ARG A 2 9.33 3.64 9.99
N ARG A 3 9.15 4.40 11.07
CA ARG A 3 8.45 3.97 12.29
C ARG A 3 7.64 5.13 12.87
N LEU A 4 6.49 4.83 13.44
CA LEU A 4 5.64 5.76 14.16
C LEU A 4 6.11 5.75 15.62
N ILE A 5 6.39 6.93 16.16
CA ILE A 5 6.85 7.10 17.53
C ILE A 5 5.78 7.90 18.26
N PHE A 6 5.13 7.28 19.24
CA PHE A 6 4.19 7.97 20.11
C PHE A 6 4.91 8.45 21.37
N ILE A 7 4.99 9.77 21.53
CA ILE A 7 5.58 10.40 22.71
C ILE A 7 4.46 10.83 23.64
N PRO A 8 4.31 10.20 24.82
CA PRO A 8 3.30 10.63 25.79
C PRO A 8 3.64 12.05 26.29
N ASN A 9 2.74 13.01 26.05
CA ASN A 9 2.92 14.38 26.56
C ASN A 9 2.44 14.45 28.02
N LYS A 10 3.32 14.81 28.96
CA LYS A 10 3.00 14.95 30.40
C LYS A 10 2.01 16.08 30.73
N PHE A 11 1.55 16.86 29.76
CA PHE A 11 0.83 18.12 30.00
C PHE A 11 -0.70 18.03 30.09
N LEU A 12 -1.31 16.85 29.88
CA LEU A 12 -2.78 16.67 29.92
C LEU A 12 -3.31 16.02 31.21
N SER A 13 -2.46 15.80 32.22
CA SER A 13 -2.85 15.14 33.48
C SER A 13 -3.51 16.06 34.52
N ALA A 14 -3.97 17.26 34.14
CA ALA A 14 -4.53 18.25 35.07
C ALA A 14 -6.00 18.61 34.79
N VAL A 15 -6.77 17.77 34.09
CA VAL A 15 -8.24 17.87 34.10
C VAL A 15 -8.80 16.71 34.92
N SER A 16 -9.15 17.03 36.17
CA SER A 16 -9.80 16.16 37.12
C SER A 16 -11.18 15.73 36.61
N LEU A 17 -11.33 14.46 36.23
CA LEU A 17 -12.60 13.76 36.10
C LEU A 17 -12.30 12.29 36.36
N SER A 18 -13.03 11.69 37.32
CA SER A 18 -12.83 10.38 37.94
C SER A 18 -12.92 9.14 37.03
N PHE A 19 -12.32 9.18 35.85
CA PHE A 19 -12.09 8.01 35.02
C PHE A 19 -10.83 7.29 35.50
N LYS A 20 -10.99 6.02 35.88
CA LYS A 20 -9.88 5.10 36.22
C LYS A 20 -8.75 5.25 35.19
N PRO A 21 -7.49 5.49 35.61
CA PRO A 21 -6.39 5.71 34.70
C PRO A 21 -5.92 4.36 34.15
N LEU A 22 -6.67 3.79 33.21
CA LEU A 22 -6.08 2.79 32.32
C LEU A 22 -5.24 3.56 31.31
N LEU A 23 -3.94 3.26 31.29
CA LEU A 23 -2.89 3.82 30.40
C LEU A 23 -2.16 5.05 30.95
N LYS A 24 -1.50 4.88 32.11
CA LYS A 24 -0.16 5.46 32.29
C LYS A 24 0.80 4.66 31.39
N SER A 25 0.95 5.08 30.14
CA SER A 25 2.07 4.60 29.31
C SER A 25 3.22 5.58 29.49
N ASP A 26 4.09 5.34 30.49
CA ASP A 26 5.39 6.02 30.63
C ASP A 26 6.41 5.53 29.56
N HIS A 27 5.98 4.65 28.65
CA HIS A 27 6.80 4.08 27.59
C HIS A 27 6.45 4.71 26.24
N ILE A 28 7.50 5.05 25.49
CA ILE A 28 7.41 5.47 24.09
C ILE A 28 7.01 4.24 23.27
N ASP A 29 5.85 4.29 22.62
CA ASP A 29 5.46 3.24 21.68
C ASP A 29 6.13 3.47 20.33
N ILE A 30 6.91 2.48 19.88
CA ILE A 30 7.56 2.49 18.57
C ILE A 30 6.85 1.43 17.72
N ILE A 31 6.08 1.87 16.73
CA ILE A 31 5.29 1.01 15.85
C ILE A 31 5.91 1.06 14.45
N PRO A 32 6.46 -0.04 13.90
CA PRO A 32 6.92 -0.08 12.52
C PRO A 32 5.75 0.15 11.56
N LEU A 33 5.93 0.97 10.52
CA LEU A 33 4.83 1.26 9.59
C LEU A 33 4.38 0.00 8.83
N ASN A 34 5.29 -0.95 8.57
CA ASN A 34 4.99 -2.20 7.88
C ASN A 34 4.07 -3.14 8.68
N THR A 35 4.03 -3.03 10.02
CA THR A 35 3.15 -3.90 10.82
C THR A 35 1.73 -3.35 10.95
N ILE A 36 1.49 -2.09 10.53
CA ILE A 36 0.18 -1.45 10.63
C ILE A 36 -0.72 -1.97 9.52
N ARG A 37 -1.73 -2.75 9.88
CA ARG A 37 -2.71 -3.33 8.96
C ARG A 37 -3.87 -2.39 8.71
N ASN A 38 -4.33 -1.72 9.77
CA ASN A 38 -5.48 -0.83 9.70
C ASN A 38 -5.37 0.26 10.78
N PHE A 39 -6.09 1.36 10.59
CA PHE A 39 -6.26 2.39 11.60
C PHE A 39 -7.65 3.00 11.48
N LYS A 40 -8.27 3.32 12.61
CA LYS A 40 -9.60 3.91 12.68
C LYS A 40 -9.71 4.95 13.78
N THR A 41 -10.68 5.83 13.65
CA THR A 41 -10.98 6.86 14.64
C THR A 41 -12.24 6.51 15.41
N SER A 42 -12.23 6.67 16.72
CA SER A 42 -13.41 6.44 17.57
C SER A 42 -13.41 7.40 18.76
N PHE A 43 -14.45 8.23 18.89
CA PHE A 43 -14.65 9.18 20.00
C PHE A 43 -13.40 10.02 20.37
N GLY A 44 -12.73 10.63 19.39
CA GLY A 44 -11.51 11.43 19.63
C GLY A 44 -10.26 10.61 19.96
N ALA A 45 -10.32 9.29 19.80
CA ALA A 45 -9.17 8.40 19.87
C ALA A 45 -8.80 7.85 18.49
N LEU A 46 -7.50 7.79 18.21
CA LEU A 46 -6.91 7.08 17.09
C LEU A 46 -6.62 5.65 17.54
N ILE A 47 -7.13 4.67 16.82
CA ILE A 47 -6.93 3.25 17.06
C ILE A 47 -6.07 2.71 15.93
N ILE A 48 -4.89 2.17 16.26
CA ILE A 48 -3.96 1.57 15.30
C ILE A 48 -3.97 0.05 15.52
N GLU A 49 -4.25 -0.69 14.46
CA GLU A 49 -4.26 -2.16 14.45
C GLU A 49 -2.98 -2.64 13.76
N ALA A 50 -1.96 -2.95 14.57
CA ALA A 50 -0.69 -3.53 14.12
C ALA A 50 -0.54 -4.94 14.70
N ASP A 51 0.62 -5.30 15.28
CA ASP A 51 0.81 -6.56 16.04
C ASP A 51 -0.18 -6.69 17.21
N LYS A 52 -0.42 -5.55 17.86
CA LYS A 52 -1.46 -5.35 18.87
C LYS A 52 -2.26 -4.10 18.55
N LYS A 53 -3.40 -3.95 19.21
CA LYS A 53 -4.28 -2.80 19.07
C LYS A 53 -3.81 -1.68 19.99
N TYR A 54 -3.39 -0.56 19.42
CA TYR A 54 -3.00 0.65 20.14
C TYR A 54 -4.16 1.66 20.10
N LYS A 55 -4.39 2.37 21.20
CA LYS A 55 -5.43 3.41 21.29
C LYS A 55 -4.82 4.68 21.87
N TYR A 56 -4.83 5.75 21.10
CA TYR A 56 -4.28 7.05 21.46
C TYR A 56 -5.39 8.09 21.52
N VAL A 57 -5.61 8.68 22.68
CA VAL A 57 -6.56 9.78 22.83
C VAL A 57 -5.87 11.05 22.39
N VAL A 58 -6.25 11.57 21.22
CA VAL A 58 -5.61 12.75 20.60
C VAL A 58 -6.56 13.95 20.53
N GLY A 59 -7.81 13.79 20.97
CA GLY A 59 -8.83 14.83 20.93
C GLY A 59 -9.50 14.94 19.55
N THR A 60 -10.80 15.25 19.55
CA THR A 60 -11.61 15.32 18.32
C THR A 60 -11.19 16.43 17.37
N ILE A 61 -10.63 17.53 17.88
CA ILE A 61 -10.18 18.66 17.07
C ILE A 61 -8.88 18.39 16.31
N TYR A 62 -8.04 17.48 16.80
CA TYR A 62 -6.74 17.17 16.20
C TYR A 62 -6.73 15.84 15.43
N ILE A 63 -7.74 14.98 15.62
CA ILE A 63 -7.80 13.62 15.06
C ILE A 63 -7.59 13.56 13.53
N ASN A 64 -8.12 14.54 12.80
CA ASN A 64 -8.03 14.57 11.33
C ASN A 64 -6.59 14.75 10.87
N GLY A 65 -5.83 15.65 11.50
CA GLY A 65 -4.41 15.84 11.20
C GLY A 65 -3.56 14.60 11.47
N TRP A 66 -3.89 13.84 12.53
CA TRP A 66 -3.25 12.56 12.82
C TRP A 66 -3.56 11.50 11.77
N VAL A 67 -4.82 11.42 11.33
CA VAL A 67 -5.24 10.49 10.26
C VAL A 67 -4.55 10.82 8.94
N ASP A 68 -4.49 12.09 8.55
CA ASP A 68 -3.88 12.50 7.29
C ASP A 68 -2.37 12.29 7.29
N ALA A 69 -1.70 12.57 8.41
CA ALA A 69 -0.29 12.25 8.58
C ALA A 69 -0.03 10.75 8.45
N LEU A 70 -0.89 9.91 9.03
CA LEU A 70 -0.76 8.45 8.98
C LEU A 70 -0.98 7.92 7.55
N LYS A 71 -2.04 8.38 6.87
CA LYS A 71 -2.30 8.05 5.46
C LYS A 71 -1.11 8.42 4.57
N LYS A 72 -0.58 9.63 4.74
CA LYS A 72 0.58 10.10 3.98
C LYS A 72 1.81 9.23 4.25
N ALA A 73 2.08 8.89 5.51
CA ALA A 73 3.22 8.08 5.89
C ALA A 73 3.12 6.64 5.34
N MET A 74 1.91 6.04 5.38
CA MET A 74 1.62 4.74 4.77
C MET A 74 1.78 4.78 3.25
N PHE A 75 1.21 5.78 2.58
CA PHE A 75 1.30 5.93 1.13
C PHE A 75 2.74 6.12 0.65
N MET A 76 3.54 6.88 1.40
CA MET A 76 4.97 7.03 1.12
C MET A 76 5.72 5.70 1.27
N GLN A 77 5.35 4.82 2.22
CA GLN A 77 5.96 3.48 2.36
C GLN A 77 5.71 2.62 1.12
N VAL A 78 4.45 2.55 0.71
CA VAL A 78 4.02 1.77 -0.46
C VAL A 78 4.78 2.20 -1.72
N GLN A 79 5.05 3.49 -1.91
CA GLN A 79 5.82 3.99 -3.06
C GLN A 79 7.32 3.65 -3.04
N THR A 80 7.88 3.36 -1.86
CA THR A 80 9.30 2.98 -1.75
C THR A 80 9.48 1.47 -1.91
N GLU A 81 8.42 0.70 -1.67
CA GLU A 81 8.36 -0.76 -1.86
C GLU A 81 7.74 -1.16 -3.21
N SER A 82 7.26 -0.20 -4.01
CA SER A 82 6.65 -0.42 -5.32
C SER A 82 7.65 -0.68 -6.45
N MET A 83 8.89 -1.03 -6.15
CA MET A 83 9.64 -1.86 -7.08
C MET A 83 9.04 -3.26 -6.93
N PRO A 84 8.28 -3.78 -7.91
CA PRO A 84 7.73 -5.12 -7.77
C PRO A 84 8.91 -6.06 -7.63
N ASN A 85 9.05 -6.69 -6.47
CA ASN A 85 9.88 -7.88 -6.36
C ASN A 85 9.14 -8.96 -7.15
N TYR A 86 9.34 -8.96 -8.47
CA TYR A 86 8.86 -10.00 -9.35
C TYR A 86 9.55 -11.27 -8.85
N PRO A 87 8.82 -12.30 -8.37
CA PRO A 87 9.45 -13.60 -8.19
C PRO A 87 10.16 -13.90 -9.53
N PRO A 88 11.40 -14.43 -9.55
CA PRO A 88 12.01 -14.81 -10.81
C PRO A 88 10.95 -15.57 -11.61
N PRO A 89 10.72 -15.24 -12.90
CA PRO A 89 9.68 -15.88 -13.68
C PRO A 89 9.75 -17.38 -13.39
N PRO A 90 8.61 -18.07 -13.14
CA PRO A 90 8.66 -19.51 -12.92
C PRO A 90 9.55 -20.09 -14.03
N PRO A 91 10.50 -21.00 -13.70
CA PRO A 91 11.31 -21.60 -14.74
C PRO A 91 10.34 -22.00 -15.85
N PRO A 92 10.61 -21.60 -17.11
CA PRO A 92 9.70 -21.86 -18.22
C PRO A 92 9.23 -23.31 -18.07
N PRO A 93 7.90 -23.56 -18.15
CA PRO A 93 7.34 -24.84 -17.78
C PRO A 93 8.22 -25.91 -18.39
N GLU A 94 8.78 -26.75 -17.53
CA GLU A 94 9.73 -27.79 -17.89
C GLU A 94 8.98 -28.69 -18.87
N TYR A 95 9.05 -28.33 -20.15
CA TYR A 95 8.47 -29.08 -21.26
C TYR A 95 9.43 -30.22 -21.53
N GLU A 96 9.52 -31.13 -20.57
CA GLU A 96 10.11 -32.43 -20.81
C GLU A 96 9.22 -33.16 -21.81
N ALA A 97 9.69 -33.07 -23.06
CA ALA A 97 9.59 -34.04 -24.12
C ALA A 97 8.17 -34.37 -24.64
N SER A 98 7.74 -33.56 -25.60
CA SER A 98 7.21 -34.09 -26.87
C SER A 98 7.31 -33.00 -27.93
N ALA A 99 8.40 -33.03 -28.71
CA ALA A 99 8.49 -32.26 -29.94
C ALA A 99 7.30 -32.61 -30.85
N PRO A 100 6.72 -31.60 -31.53
CA PRO A 100 6.56 -31.74 -32.96
C PRO A 100 7.56 -30.82 -33.65
N SER A 101 8.46 -31.51 -34.35
CA SER A 101 9.26 -31.09 -35.50
C SER A 101 8.65 -29.98 -36.37
N SER A 102 9.54 -29.13 -36.92
CA SER A 102 9.46 -28.41 -38.21
C SER A 102 8.17 -27.58 -38.42
N ASP A 103 8.19 -26.25 -38.50
CA ASP A 103 8.96 -25.43 -39.43
C ASP A 103 8.81 -23.94 -39.04
N ASN A 104 9.92 -23.18 -39.12
CA ASN A 104 9.99 -21.71 -39.25
C ASN A 104 9.30 -20.82 -38.17
N VAL A 105 9.96 -20.59 -37.03
CA VAL A 105 9.61 -19.46 -36.15
C VAL A 105 10.25 -18.18 -36.69
N ALA A 106 9.53 -17.49 -37.58
CA ALA A 106 9.76 -16.08 -37.83
C ALA A 106 9.46 -15.30 -36.54
N LEU A 107 10.41 -14.47 -36.10
CA LEU A 107 10.25 -13.53 -34.98
C LEU A 107 8.86 -12.88 -35.04
N PRO A 108 8.02 -12.94 -33.97
CA PRO A 108 6.76 -12.22 -33.99
C PRO A 108 7.05 -10.72 -34.19
N PRO A 109 6.31 -10.03 -35.08
CA PRO A 109 6.53 -8.61 -35.33
C PRO A 109 6.36 -7.82 -34.03
N PRO A 110 7.11 -6.71 -33.87
CA PRO A 110 7.08 -5.93 -32.63
C PRO A 110 5.65 -5.50 -32.28
N PRO A 111 5.29 -5.52 -30.98
CA PRO A 111 3.94 -5.22 -30.55
C PRO A 111 3.58 -3.76 -30.83
N ASN A 112 2.38 -3.53 -31.38
CA ASN A 112 1.85 -2.18 -31.55
C ASN A 112 1.32 -1.67 -30.19
N LEU A 113 1.66 -0.44 -29.85
CA LEU A 113 1.20 0.22 -28.62
C LEU A 113 0.20 1.32 -28.96
N CYS A 114 -0.81 1.47 -28.11
CA CYS A 114 -1.79 2.54 -28.22
C CYS A 114 -1.09 3.90 -27.96
N PRO A 115 -1.20 4.88 -28.88
CA PRO A 115 -0.55 6.19 -28.69
C PRO A 115 -1.18 7.02 -27.56
N ASN A 116 -2.40 6.68 -27.15
CA ASN A 116 -3.12 7.43 -26.12
C ASN A 116 -2.84 6.92 -24.69
N CYS A 117 -2.73 5.61 -24.48
CA CYS A 117 -2.56 5.03 -23.15
C CYS A 117 -1.38 4.05 -23.00
N GLY A 118 -0.65 3.76 -24.08
CA GLY A 118 0.49 2.84 -24.09
C GLY A 118 0.12 1.36 -23.99
N ALA A 119 -1.17 1.01 -23.99
CA ALA A 119 -1.60 -0.39 -23.94
C ALA A 119 -1.23 -1.14 -25.23
N MET A 120 -0.90 -2.43 -25.09
CA MET A 120 -0.64 -3.30 -26.23
C MET A 120 -1.93 -3.52 -27.02
N VAL A 121 -1.87 -3.26 -28.33
CA VAL A 121 -3.02 -3.34 -29.25
C VAL A 121 -2.68 -4.24 -30.43
N ARG A 122 -3.66 -5.00 -30.91
CA ARG A 122 -3.47 -5.82 -32.10
C ARG A 122 -3.63 -4.94 -33.34
N PRO A 123 -2.91 -5.22 -34.44
CA PRO A 123 -3.06 -4.45 -35.68
C PRO A 123 -4.45 -4.54 -36.31
N THR A 124 -5.27 -5.52 -35.88
CA THR A 124 -6.67 -5.71 -36.28
C THR A 124 -7.67 -4.91 -35.44
N ASP A 125 -7.25 -4.35 -34.31
CA ASP A 125 -8.15 -3.66 -33.38
C ASP A 125 -8.50 -2.27 -33.93
N ARG A 126 -9.80 -1.99 -34.08
CA ARG A 126 -10.31 -0.67 -34.51
C ARG A 126 -10.29 0.34 -33.36
N PHE A 127 -10.45 -0.14 -32.13
CA PHE A 127 -10.46 0.65 -30.91
C PHE A 127 -9.57 0.00 -29.85
N CYS A 128 -8.92 0.80 -29.02
CA CYS A 128 -8.13 0.31 -27.90
C CYS A 128 -9.06 -0.33 -26.85
N PRO A 129 -8.84 -1.60 -26.46
CA PRO A 129 -9.66 -2.26 -25.46
C PRO A 129 -9.48 -1.68 -24.04
N ARG A 130 -8.41 -0.89 -23.81
CA ARG A 130 -8.13 -0.29 -22.51
C ARG A 130 -8.71 1.10 -22.32
N CYS A 131 -8.67 1.95 -23.35
CA CYS A 131 -9.10 3.34 -23.23
C CYS A 131 -10.16 3.77 -24.27
N GLY A 132 -10.56 2.89 -25.19
CA GLY A 132 -11.52 3.20 -26.24
C GLY A 132 -10.97 4.07 -27.38
N TYR A 133 -9.68 4.44 -27.36
CA TYR A 133 -9.07 5.26 -28.40
C TYR A 133 -9.13 4.58 -29.77
N LYS A 134 -9.58 5.30 -30.80
CA LYS A 134 -9.68 4.78 -32.17
C LYS A 134 -8.30 4.68 -32.80
N LEU A 135 -7.88 3.47 -33.16
CA LEU A 135 -6.54 3.17 -33.69
C LEU A 135 -6.47 3.21 -35.21
N LYS A 136 -7.60 2.99 -35.89
CA LYS A 136 -7.72 2.97 -37.34
C LYS A 136 -9.13 3.37 -37.79
#